data_AF-A0A9W7QFH7-F1
#
_entry.id   AF-A0A9W7QFH7-F1
#
_cell.length_a   1.000
_cell.length_b   1.000
_cell.length_c   1.000
_cell.angle_alpha   90.00
_cell.angle_beta   90.00
_cell.angle_gamma   90.00
#
_symmetry.space_group_name_H-M   'P 1'
#
loop_
_entity.id
_entity.type
_entity.pdbx_description
1 polymer ?
#
loop_
_entity_poly.entity_id
_entity_poly.type
_entity_poly.pdbx_seq_one_letter_code
_entity_poly.pdbx_strand_id
1 'polypeptide(L)'
;MSEKEYKQDYNKNKDCKVKSETRVPLSDTEATPVLTTNPRIKIPVVLAERTLQIVVEAEIPLSPPAVEIKRVLKDVFLTQCKLVPVEYEPINETGFFQVTRAKLFVEGYIRKNIEYAAKYCHGVIHDRIAKVRFSGFADLTADEFLSFPILAFGSENKARFIDPKKNDVPRLDKYFFENNVFYNEQPYCELISAEFYELDYSSYDVHHDSKHDEYQDRCQDRYQDRYQDKYYDKYYDQYSEKEYDKLHEKIVLDLTLKVLQTQQVQIG
;
A
#
# COMPACT_ATOMS: atom_id res chain seq x y z
N MET A 1 16.67 -28.10 -64.29
CA MET A 1 15.51 -27.62 -63.49
C MET A 1 15.64 -28.25 -62.10
N SER A 2 16.46 -27.65 -61.23
CA SER A 2 16.06 -26.77 -60.12
C SER A 2 15.29 -27.54 -59.03
N GLU A 3 16.00 -28.04 -58.00
CA GLU A 3 16.11 -27.42 -56.66
C GLU A 3 14.76 -27.09 -56.01
N LYS A 4 14.43 -27.74 -54.89
CA LYS A 4 14.63 -27.18 -53.54
C LYS A 4 14.21 -28.17 -52.44
N GLU A 5 15.17 -28.47 -51.58
CA GLU A 5 14.93 -28.94 -50.21
C GLU A 5 14.14 -27.88 -49.43
N TYR A 6 13.21 -28.30 -48.58
CA TYR A 6 12.83 -27.54 -47.39
C TYR A 6 12.66 -28.50 -46.21
N LYS A 7 13.73 -28.62 -45.42
CA LYS A 7 13.69 -29.11 -44.05
C LYS A 7 12.95 -28.06 -43.20
N GLN A 8 11.91 -28.46 -42.47
CA GLN A 8 11.33 -27.65 -41.41
C GLN A 8 11.82 -28.17 -40.07
N ASP A 9 12.94 -27.58 -39.64
CA ASP A 9 13.42 -27.59 -38.27
C ASP A 9 12.50 -26.68 -37.42
N TYR A 10 11.80 -27.24 -36.44
CA TYR A 10 11.19 -26.46 -35.35
C TYR A 10 11.53 -27.10 -34.00
N ASN A 11 12.84 -27.19 -33.75
CA ASN A 11 13.38 -27.42 -32.42
C ASN A 11 13.29 -26.11 -31.61
N LYS A 12 12.09 -25.76 -31.12
CA LYS A 12 11.87 -24.64 -30.19
C LYS A 12 11.78 -25.13 -28.76
N ASN A 13 12.84 -25.75 -28.27
CA ASN A 13 13.12 -25.75 -26.83
C ASN A 13 14.33 -24.83 -26.60
N LYS A 14 14.07 -23.53 -26.75
CA LYS A 14 15.09 -22.49 -26.58
C LYS A 14 15.20 -22.25 -25.08
N ASP A 15 16.01 -23.08 -24.43
CA ASP A 15 16.40 -22.91 -23.03
C ASP A 15 16.83 -21.45 -22.82
N CYS A 16 16.11 -20.72 -21.96
CA CYS A 16 16.26 -19.29 -21.73
C CYS A 16 17.53 -19.01 -20.90
N LYS A 17 18.69 -19.39 -21.43
CA LYS A 17 19.98 -19.17 -20.78
C LYS A 17 20.26 -17.67 -20.71
N VAL A 18 20.20 -17.12 -19.51
CA VAL A 18 20.62 -15.75 -19.20
C VAL A 18 22.14 -15.68 -19.04
N LYS A 19 22.76 -14.62 -19.56
CA LYS A 19 24.19 -14.37 -19.34
C LYS A 19 24.40 -14.01 -17.87
N SER A 20 25.28 -14.73 -17.19
CA SER A 20 25.79 -14.38 -15.86
C SER A 20 27.27 -14.02 -15.95
N GLU A 21 27.70 -13.06 -15.14
CA GLU A 21 29.10 -12.72 -14.93
C GLU A 21 29.48 -13.07 -13.50
N THR A 22 30.51 -13.89 -13.33
CA THR A 22 31.08 -14.19 -12.02
C THR A 22 31.92 -13.00 -11.56
N ARG A 23 31.61 -12.45 -10.39
CA ARG A 23 32.46 -11.45 -9.72
C ARG A 23 33.50 -12.18 -8.89
N VAL A 24 34.78 -11.83 -9.08
CA VAL A 24 35.90 -12.40 -8.33
C VAL A 24 36.07 -11.58 -7.04
N PRO A 25 36.18 -12.20 -5.86
CA PRO A 25 36.43 -11.47 -4.61
C PRO A 25 37.80 -10.78 -4.67
N LEU A 26 37.87 -9.55 -4.17
CA LEU A 26 39.12 -8.83 -3.95
C LEU A 26 39.73 -9.26 -2.61
N SER A 27 41.05 -9.13 -2.48
CA SER A 27 41.73 -9.32 -1.19
C SER A 27 41.34 -8.20 -0.23
N ASP A 28 40.79 -8.56 0.93
CA ASP A 28 40.50 -7.66 2.03
C ASP A 28 41.62 -7.72 3.07
N THR A 29 41.97 -6.58 3.68
CA THR A 29 42.97 -6.48 4.75
C THR A 29 42.42 -5.58 5.83
N GLU A 30 42.33 -6.09 7.06
CA GLU A 30 41.79 -5.35 8.19
C GLU A 30 42.58 -4.06 8.43
N ALA A 31 41.87 -2.93 8.40
CA ALA A 31 42.41 -1.64 8.79
C ALA A 31 42.07 -1.35 10.26
N THR A 32 43.03 -0.85 11.02
CA THR A 32 42.78 -0.43 12.40
C THR A 32 41.85 0.78 12.42
N PRO A 33 40.69 0.71 13.10
CA PRO A 33 39.76 1.83 13.17
C PRO A 33 40.34 2.96 14.04
N VAL A 34 40.20 4.20 13.59
CA VAL A 34 40.53 5.40 14.38
C VAL A 34 39.33 5.77 15.24
N LEU A 35 39.50 5.76 16.56
CA LEU A 35 38.43 6.07 17.51
C LEU A 35 38.44 7.55 17.91
N THR A 36 37.26 8.14 18.03
CA THR A 36 37.05 9.53 18.46
C THR A 36 36.59 9.58 19.91
N THR A 37 37.12 10.52 20.70
CA THR A 37 36.66 10.78 22.07
C THR A 37 35.43 11.70 22.10
N ASN A 38 34.38 11.34 22.86
CA ASN A 38 33.12 12.06 23.01
C ASN A 38 32.35 12.35 21.69
N PRO A 39 32.05 11.32 20.88
CA PRO A 39 31.27 11.52 19.66
C PRO A 39 29.84 11.98 19.97
N ARG A 40 29.38 12.96 19.20
CA ARG A 40 27.96 13.34 19.09
C ARG A 40 27.48 12.95 17.71
N ILE A 41 26.38 12.22 17.64
CA ILE A 41 25.85 11.72 16.37
C ILE A 41 24.38 12.05 16.23
N LYS A 42 23.91 12.17 15.00
CA LYS A 42 22.49 12.17 14.66
C LYS A 42 22.11 10.75 14.24
N ILE A 43 21.12 10.16 14.90
CA ILE A 43 20.64 8.81 14.59
C ILE A 43 19.12 8.76 14.51
N PRO A 44 18.55 7.83 13.74
CA PRO A 44 17.13 7.52 13.83
C PRO A 44 16.82 6.94 15.22
N VAL A 45 16.05 7.67 16.01
CA VAL A 45 15.52 7.19 17.29
C VAL A 45 14.12 6.65 17.06
N VAL A 46 13.85 5.47 17.60
CA VAL A 46 12.53 4.84 17.54
C VAL A 46 11.63 5.51 18.57
N LEU A 47 10.62 6.22 18.10
CA LEU A 47 9.63 6.90 18.94
C LEU A 47 8.55 5.93 19.41
N ALA A 48 8.10 5.06 18.50
CA ALA A 48 7.01 4.13 18.73
C ALA A 48 7.07 2.95 17.75
N GLU A 49 6.63 1.77 18.18
CA GLU A 49 6.30 0.63 17.31
C GLU A 49 4.85 0.24 17.54
N ARG A 50 4.00 0.36 16.52
CA ARG A 50 2.55 0.21 16.62
C ARG A 50 2.02 -0.76 15.57
N THR A 51 1.09 -1.62 15.97
CA THR A 51 0.24 -2.37 15.04
C THR A 51 -1.12 -1.69 14.96
N LEU A 52 -1.47 -1.22 13.76
CA LEU A 52 -2.74 -0.56 13.48
C LEU A 52 -3.68 -1.55 12.81
N GLN A 53 -4.85 -1.79 13.41
CA GLN A 53 -5.89 -2.57 12.78
C GLN A 53 -6.74 -1.68 11.87
N ILE A 54 -6.80 -2.03 10.59
CA ILE A 54 -7.46 -1.28 9.54
C ILE A 54 -8.50 -2.19 8.91
N VAL A 55 -9.78 -1.81 9.01
CA VAL A 55 -10.88 -2.56 8.39
C VAL A 55 -11.33 -1.84 7.13
N VAL A 56 -11.29 -2.54 6.00
CA VAL A 56 -11.75 -2.02 4.70
C VAL A 56 -12.68 -2.99 4.00
N GLU A 57 -13.65 -2.44 3.29
CA GLU A 57 -14.53 -3.18 2.38
C GLU A 57 -14.32 -2.65 0.97
N ALA A 58 -14.22 -3.55 0.01
CA ALA A 58 -13.94 -3.23 -1.38
C ALA A 58 -14.86 -4.01 -2.32
N GLU A 59 -15.19 -3.39 -3.45
CA GLU A 59 -15.82 -4.04 -4.60
C GLU A 59 -14.85 -3.89 -5.78
N ILE A 60 -14.35 -5.02 -6.26
CA ILE A 60 -13.40 -5.08 -7.37
C ILE A 60 -14.17 -5.59 -8.59
N PRO A 61 -14.38 -4.74 -9.63
CA PRO A 61 -14.99 -5.22 -10.86
C PRO A 61 -14.14 -6.33 -11.50
N LEU A 62 -14.67 -7.11 -12.43
CA LEU A 62 -13.98 -8.13 -13.22
C LEU A 62 -14.56 -8.07 -14.63
N SER A 63 -13.68 -7.92 -15.62
CA SER A 63 -14.10 -7.78 -17.02
C SER A 63 -13.05 -8.47 -17.89
N PRO A 64 -13.41 -9.62 -18.52
CA PRO A 64 -14.72 -10.29 -18.51
C PRO A 64 -15.14 -10.82 -17.12
N PRO A 65 -16.43 -11.21 -16.90
CA PRO A 65 -16.86 -11.82 -15.65
C PRO A 65 -16.04 -13.07 -15.31
N ALA A 66 -15.79 -13.27 -14.02
CA ALA A 66 -15.03 -14.40 -13.52
C ALA A 66 -15.96 -15.55 -13.15
N VAL A 67 -15.48 -16.77 -13.38
CA VAL A 67 -16.05 -18.00 -12.82
C VAL A 67 -15.28 -18.40 -11.56
N GLU A 68 -13.96 -18.26 -11.59
CA GLU A 68 -13.09 -18.71 -10.50
C GLU A 68 -11.87 -17.79 -10.37
N ILE A 69 -11.56 -17.35 -9.14
CA ILE A 69 -10.30 -16.70 -8.81
C ILE A 69 -9.24 -17.78 -8.59
N LYS A 70 -8.12 -17.68 -9.29
CA LYS A 70 -7.01 -18.65 -9.23
C LYS A 70 -5.97 -18.25 -8.22
N ARG A 71 -5.58 -16.97 -8.22
CA ARG A 71 -4.52 -16.47 -7.34
C ARG A 71 -4.74 -15.00 -7.05
N VAL A 72 -4.44 -14.59 -5.83
CA VAL A 72 -4.36 -13.17 -5.47
C VAL A 72 -3.06 -12.93 -4.71
N LEU A 73 -2.18 -12.11 -5.30
CA LEU A 73 -1.00 -11.57 -4.62
C LEU A 73 -1.31 -10.17 -4.08
N LYS A 74 -0.83 -9.88 -2.87
CA LYS A 74 -1.20 -8.67 -2.13
C LYS A 74 0.04 -8.03 -1.52
N ASP A 75 0.18 -6.73 -1.72
CA ASP A 75 1.23 -5.89 -1.13
C ASP A 75 0.59 -4.61 -0.56
N VAL A 76 1.11 -4.09 0.56
CA VAL A 76 0.66 -2.80 1.12
C VAL A 76 1.65 -1.71 0.78
N PHE A 77 1.12 -0.56 0.37
CA PHE A 77 1.88 0.65 0.11
C PHE A 77 1.38 1.78 0.99
N LEU A 78 2.29 2.42 1.73
CA LEU A 78 2.01 3.66 2.45
C LEU A 78 2.21 4.86 1.54
N THR A 79 1.20 5.72 1.46
CA THR A 79 1.29 7.02 0.79
C THR A 79 1.49 8.16 1.79
N GLN A 80 1.02 7.97 3.02
CA GLN A 80 1.24 8.90 4.12
C GLN A 80 1.47 8.16 5.43
N CYS A 81 2.45 8.63 6.20
CA CYS A 81 2.57 8.33 7.61
C CYS A 81 3.15 9.56 8.32
N LYS A 82 2.32 10.24 9.12
CA LYS A 82 2.67 11.54 9.73
C LYS A 82 2.25 11.59 11.18
N LEU A 83 3.17 11.98 12.04
CA LEU A 83 2.91 12.23 13.46
C LEU A 83 2.57 13.71 13.67
N VAL A 84 1.39 13.99 14.22
CA VAL A 84 0.92 15.35 14.54
C VAL A 84 0.90 15.53 16.05
N PRO A 85 1.77 16.37 16.63
CA PRO A 85 1.78 16.67 18.06
C PRO A 85 0.47 17.31 18.52
N VAL A 86 -0.04 16.89 19.67
CA VAL A 86 -1.27 17.43 20.29
C VAL A 86 -0.97 18.03 21.66
N GLU A 87 -0.16 17.35 22.46
CA GLU A 87 0.27 17.82 23.78
C GLU A 87 1.78 17.69 23.91
N TYR A 88 2.39 18.65 24.57
CA TYR A 88 3.84 18.77 24.67
C TYR A 88 4.27 19.58 25.89
N GLU A 89 5.45 19.26 26.40
CA GLU A 89 6.06 19.89 27.57
C GLU A 89 7.42 20.49 27.21
N PRO A 90 7.82 21.63 27.81
CA PRO A 90 9.09 22.25 27.50
C PRO A 90 10.28 21.43 27.99
N ILE A 91 11.32 21.33 27.15
CA ILE A 91 12.61 20.73 27.51
C ILE A 91 13.52 21.83 28.05
N ASN A 92 13.51 22.03 29.36
CA ASN A 92 14.31 23.06 30.05
C ASN A 92 14.16 24.45 29.38
N GLU A 93 15.23 25.25 29.35
CA GLU A 93 15.27 26.60 28.73
C GLU A 93 15.70 26.56 27.24
N THR A 94 15.63 25.41 26.58
CA THR A 94 16.20 25.23 25.23
C THR A 94 15.33 25.76 24.09
N GLY A 95 14.05 26.02 24.35
CA GLY A 95 13.04 26.32 23.34
C GLY A 95 12.48 25.10 22.60
N PHE A 96 12.95 23.89 22.93
CA PHE A 96 12.40 22.63 22.44
C PHE A 96 11.34 22.08 23.39
N PHE A 97 10.49 21.21 22.86
CA PHE A 97 9.40 20.56 23.54
C PHE A 97 9.44 19.05 23.29
N GLN A 98 9.11 18.29 24.33
CA GLN A 98 8.86 16.86 24.25
C GLN A 98 7.37 16.63 24.01
N VAL A 99 7.03 15.83 23.01
CA VAL A 99 5.63 15.53 22.71
C VAL A 99 5.13 14.39 23.58
N THR A 100 4.15 14.68 24.42
CA THR A 100 3.55 13.69 25.34
C THR A 100 2.30 13.04 24.74
N ARG A 101 1.67 13.67 23.75
CA ARG A 101 0.56 13.08 23.00
C ARG A 101 0.58 13.50 21.54
N ALA A 102 0.33 12.58 20.63
CA ALA A 102 0.28 12.86 19.20
C ALA A 102 -0.74 12.01 18.46
N LYS A 103 -1.17 12.45 17.28
CA LYS A 103 -1.97 11.64 16.36
C LYS A 103 -1.12 11.16 15.20
N LEU A 104 -1.03 9.85 15.04
CA LEU A 104 -0.37 9.20 13.91
C LEU A 104 -1.37 8.99 12.78
N PHE A 105 -1.28 9.80 11.73
CA PHE A 105 -2.10 9.66 10.53
C PHE A 105 -1.43 8.72 9.54
N VAL A 106 -2.18 7.74 9.04
CA VAL A 106 -1.71 6.75 8.07
C VAL A 106 -2.67 6.69 6.89
N GLU A 107 -2.11 6.68 5.69
CA GLU A 107 -2.84 6.48 4.44
C GLU A 107 -2.03 5.56 3.53
N GLY A 108 -2.74 4.72 2.78
CA GLY A 108 -2.11 3.82 1.84
C GLY A 108 -3.11 3.08 0.96
N TYR A 109 -2.62 2.04 0.32
CA TYR A 109 -3.47 1.11 -0.42
C TYR A 109 -2.89 -0.30 -0.42
N ILE A 110 -3.78 -1.28 -0.48
CA ILE A 110 -3.48 -2.68 -0.74
C ILE A 110 -3.49 -2.85 -2.26
N ARG A 111 -2.34 -3.16 -2.84
CA ARG A 111 -2.23 -3.53 -4.25
C ARG A 111 -2.52 -5.02 -4.36
N LYS A 112 -3.59 -5.38 -5.05
CA LYS A 112 -3.93 -6.76 -5.37
C LYS A 112 -3.59 -7.05 -6.83
N ASN A 113 -2.94 -8.16 -7.08
CA ASN A 113 -2.75 -8.75 -8.41
C ASN A 113 -3.57 -10.04 -8.45
N ILE A 114 -4.68 -10.01 -9.18
CA ILE A 114 -5.73 -11.04 -9.21
C ILE A 114 -5.64 -11.77 -10.54
N GLU A 115 -5.40 -13.07 -10.49
CA GLU A 115 -5.49 -13.99 -11.63
C GLU A 115 -6.82 -14.75 -11.55
N TYR A 116 -7.60 -14.73 -12.63
CA TYR A 116 -8.92 -15.38 -12.67
C TYR A 116 -9.25 -15.98 -14.04
N ALA A 117 -10.18 -16.94 -14.04
CA ALA A 117 -10.70 -17.58 -15.23
C ALA A 117 -12.12 -17.07 -15.56
N ALA A 118 -12.37 -16.83 -16.85
CA ALA A 118 -13.70 -16.53 -17.37
C ALA A 118 -14.35 -17.80 -17.96
N LYS A 119 -15.66 -17.76 -18.23
CA LYS A 119 -16.44 -18.91 -18.72
C LYS A 119 -16.07 -19.29 -20.15
N TYR A 120 -15.04 -20.13 -20.30
CA TYR A 120 -14.71 -20.82 -21.54
C TYR A 120 -13.93 -22.11 -21.22
N CYS A 121 -14.34 -23.24 -21.81
CA CYS A 121 -13.55 -24.47 -21.77
C CYS A 121 -12.20 -24.21 -22.48
N HIS A 122 -11.09 -24.31 -21.74
CA HIS A 122 -9.74 -23.93 -22.19
C HIS A 122 -9.51 -22.42 -22.41
N GLY A 123 -10.12 -21.58 -21.58
CA GLY A 123 -9.94 -20.12 -21.61
C GLY A 123 -8.56 -19.61 -21.18
N VAL A 124 -8.28 -18.35 -21.51
CA VAL A 124 -7.08 -17.62 -21.09
C VAL A 124 -7.24 -17.16 -19.63
N ILE A 125 -6.15 -17.17 -18.85
CA ILE A 125 -6.13 -16.56 -17.52
C ILE A 125 -6.08 -15.04 -17.67
N HIS A 126 -6.97 -14.34 -17.00
CA HIS A 126 -7.01 -12.89 -16.94
C HIS A 126 -6.26 -12.39 -15.70
N ASP A 127 -5.55 -11.26 -15.83
CA ASP A 127 -4.91 -10.53 -14.74
C ASP A 127 -5.67 -9.22 -14.51
N ARG A 128 -5.94 -8.90 -13.24
CA ARG A 128 -6.41 -7.60 -12.79
C ARG A 128 -5.59 -7.07 -11.62
N ILE A 129 -5.04 -5.87 -11.81
CA ILE A 129 -4.45 -5.08 -10.71
C ILE A 129 -5.52 -4.17 -10.09
N ALA A 130 -5.77 -4.34 -8.80
CA ALA A 130 -6.65 -3.49 -8.01
C ALA A 130 -5.87 -2.75 -6.91
N LYS A 131 -6.34 -1.56 -6.53
CA LYS A 131 -5.79 -0.77 -5.43
C LYS A 131 -6.90 -0.41 -4.45
N VAL A 132 -6.96 -1.13 -3.33
CA VAL A 132 -7.93 -0.89 -2.25
C VAL A 132 -7.33 0.13 -1.30
N ARG A 133 -7.89 1.34 -1.24
CA ARG A 133 -7.34 2.44 -0.42
C ARG A 133 -7.78 2.32 1.02
N PHE A 134 -6.91 2.76 1.93
CA PHE A 134 -7.22 2.91 3.34
C PHE A 134 -6.63 4.20 3.90
N SER A 135 -7.29 4.74 4.92
CA SER A 135 -6.83 5.91 5.67
C SER A 135 -7.36 5.87 7.08
N GLY A 136 -6.57 6.31 8.05
CA GLY A 136 -6.99 6.37 9.44
C GLY A 136 -5.99 7.14 10.31
N PHE A 137 -6.26 7.16 11.62
CA PHE A 137 -5.32 7.68 12.60
C PHE A 137 -5.32 6.84 13.87
N ALA A 138 -4.20 6.87 14.58
CA ALA A 138 -4.07 6.38 15.94
C ALA A 138 -3.73 7.55 16.88
N ASP A 139 -4.31 7.55 18.07
CA ASP A 139 -3.94 8.49 19.13
C ASP A 139 -2.84 7.85 19.96
N LEU A 140 -1.69 8.50 20.05
CA LEU A 140 -0.53 8.03 20.81
C LEU A 140 -0.38 8.83 22.10
N THR A 141 -0.34 8.14 23.24
CA THR A 141 -0.16 8.72 24.57
C THR A 141 1.27 8.52 25.10
N ALA A 142 1.58 9.20 26.21
CA ALA A 142 2.94 9.25 26.75
C ALA A 142 3.51 7.88 27.12
N ASP A 143 2.67 6.99 27.63
CA ASP A 143 3.00 5.60 27.99
C ASP A 143 3.29 4.71 26.78
N GLU A 144 2.83 5.10 25.60
CA GLU A 144 3.10 4.37 24.38
C GLU A 144 4.38 4.85 23.68
N PHE A 145 4.95 6.00 24.01
CA PHE A 145 6.23 6.42 23.43
C PHE A 145 7.40 5.67 24.07
N LEU A 146 8.22 5.03 23.23
CA LEU A 146 9.51 4.45 23.64
C LEU A 146 10.55 5.56 23.86
N SER A 147 10.45 6.63 23.08
CA SER A 147 11.23 7.85 23.21
C SER A 147 10.36 9.01 22.72
N PHE A 148 10.41 10.14 23.42
CA PHE A 148 9.55 11.26 23.08
C PHE A 148 10.01 11.94 21.79
N PRO A 149 9.08 12.28 20.88
CA PRO A 149 9.36 13.17 19.76
C PRO A 149 9.80 14.54 20.27
N ILE A 150 10.79 15.15 19.63
CA ILE A 150 11.31 16.47 19.99
C ILE A 150 10.99 17.45 18.87
N LEU A 151 10.44 18.61 19.23
CA LEU A 151 10.14 19.70 18.29
C LEU A 151 10.34 21.05 18.95
N ALA A 152 10.69 22.05 18.15
CA ALA A 152 10.64 23.45 18.56
C ALA A 152 9.61 24.21 17.72
N PHE A 153 8.93 25.16 18.34
CA PHE A 153 7.99 26.04 17.66
C PHE A 153 8.64 27.40 17.41
N GLY A 154 8.53 27.90 16.17
CA GLY A 154 8.86 29.29 15.89
C GLY A 154 7.87 30.24 16.56
N SER A 155 8.30 31.46 16.84
CA SER A 155 7.45 32.54 17.31
C SER A 155 7.54 33.73 16.38
N GLU A 156 6.39 34.34 16.11
CA GLU A 156 6.30 35.59 15.35
C GLU A 156 5.81 36.69 16.29
N ASN A 157 6.72 37.54 16.74
CA ASN A 157 6.38 38.66 17.60
C ASN A 157 6.06 39.88 16.73
N LYS A 158 4.80 40.34 16.81
CA LYS A 158 4.29 41.51 16.08
C LYS A 158 3.82 42.59 17.06
N ALA A 159 4.51 43.72 17.09
CA ALA A 159 4.00 44.92 17.77
C ALA A 159 3.09 45.70 16.83
N ARG A 160 1.81 45.83 17.21
CA ARG A 160 0.83 46.67 16.52
C ARG A 160 0.60 47.95 17.32
N PHE A 161 0.55 49.08 16.62
CA PHE A 161 0.27 50.38 17.23
C PHE A 161 -1.18 50.77 17.01
N ILE A 162 -1.77 51.53 17.94
CA ILE A 162 -3.09 52.14 17.76
C ILE A 162 -2.93 53.43 16.94
N ASP A 163 -3.89 53.73 16.06
CA ASP A 163 -3.91 55.01 15.34
C ASP A 163 -4.29 56.15 16.31
N PRO A 164 -3.41 57.14 16.57
CA PRO A 164 -3.71 58.25 17.47
C PRO A 164 -4.82 59.16 16.96
N LYS A 165 -5.24 59.07 15.69
CA LYS A 165 -6.38 59.83 15.16
C LYS A 165 -7.71 59.09 15.30
N LYS A 166 -7.67 57.76 15.42
CA LYS A 166 -8.84 56.89 15.58
C LYS A 166 -8.43 55.74 16.50
N ASN A 167 -8.72 55.91 17.80
CA ASN A 167 -8.26 55.03 18.86
C ASN A 167 -8.78 53.58 18.77
N ASP A 168 -9.68 53.31 17.83
CA ASP A 168 -10.31 52.01 17.60
C ASP A 168 -9.75 51.26 16.38
N VAL A 169 -8.79 51.84 15.65
CA VAL A 169 -8.19 51.18 14.48
C VAL A 169 -6.68 50.97 14.66
N PRO A 170 -6.16 49.78 14.30
CA PRO A 170 -4.73 49.55 14.29
C PRO A 170 -4.07 50.42 13.21
N ARG A 171 -2.95 51.02 13.56
CA ARG A 171 -2.10 51.78 12.67
C ARG A 171 -1.39 50.82 11.72
N LEU A 172 -1.73 50.88 10.43
CA LEU A 172 -1.24 49.95 9.41
C LEU A 172 0.10 50.34 8.76
N ASP A 173 0.68 51.49 9.11
CA ASP A 173 1.93 52.02 8.54
C ASP A 173 3.17 51.77 9.41
N LYS A 174 3.01 51.22 10.62
CA LYS A 174 4.13 50.93 11.53
C LYS A 174 3.99 49.57 12.20
N TYR A 175 5.04 48.77 12.07
CA TYR A 175 5.16 47.47 12.73
C TYR A 175 6.62 47.25 13.12
N PHE A 176 6.83 46.65 14.29
CA PHE A 176 8.08 45.95 14.57
C PHE A 176 7.82 44.45 14.40
N PHE A 177 8.73 43.77 13.71
CA PHE A 177 8.70 42.34 13.47
C PHE A 177 9.97 41.70 14.03
N GLU A 178 9.79 40.67 14.83
CA GLU A 178 10.86 39.77 15.23
C GLU A 178 10.38 38.34 14.99
N ASN A 179 11.11 37.59 14.16
CA ASN A 179 10.76 36.23 13.76
C ASN A 179 11.82 35.28 14.31
N ASN A 180 11.40 34.34 15.15
CA ASN A 180 12.23 33.21 15.55
C ASN A 180 11.70 31.95 14.84
N VAL A 181 12.55 31.30 14.04
CA VAL A 181 12.18 30.14 13.21
C VAL A 181 13.07 28.97 13.56
N PHE A 182 12.44 27.84 13.91
CA PHE A 182 13.12 26.57 14.12
C PHE A 182 12.88 25.63 12.93
N TYR A 183 13.90 24.84 12.58
CA TYR A 183 13.84 23.81 11.55
C TYR A 183 13.93 22.44 12.21
N ASN A 184 12.81 21.72 12.28
CA ASN A 184 12.70 20.44 12.95
C ASN A 184 12.96 19.26 12.00
N GLU A 185 13.56 18.21 12.52
CA GLU A 185 13.59 16.90 11.85
C GLU A 185 12.20 16.27 11.95
N GLN A 186 11.56 15.99 10.82
CA GLN A 186 10.20 15.46 10.79
C GLN A 186 10.18 13.96 11.15
N PRO A 187 9.29 13.50 12.05
CA PRO A 187 9.06 12.09 12.26
C PRO A 187 8.55 11.40 10.98
N TYR A 188 9.06 10.20 10.70
CA TYR A 188 8.65 9.37 9.57
C TYR A 188 8.38 7.95 10.02
N CYS A 189 7.82 7.12 9.13
CA CYS A 189 7.51 5.74 9.45
C CYS A 189 8.21 4.76 8.52
N GLU A 190 8.50 3.59 9.07
CA GLU A 190 8.96 2.42 8.34
C GLU A 190 7.92 1.30 8.50
N LEU A 191 7.55 0.67 7.38
CA LEU A 191 6.66 -0.48 7.39
C LEU A 191 7.45 -1.72 7.84
N ILE A 192 6.95 -2.41 8.88
CA ILE A 192 7.57 -3.63 9.40
C ILE A 192 6.85 -4.86 8.83
N SER A 193 5.54 -4.92 8.98
CA SER A 193 4.72 -6.05 8.53
C SER A 193 3.29 -5.64 8.20
N ALA A 194 2.64 -6.46 7.40
CA ALA A 194 1.23 -6.36 7.05
C ALA A 194 0.63 -7.77 7.10
N GLU A 195 -0.34 -7.98 8.00
CA GLU A 195 -1.09 -9.23 8.10
C GLU A 195 -2.52 -9.01 7.63
N PHE A 196 -3.03 -9.93 6.81
CA PHE A 196 -4.35 -9.80 6.18
C PHE A 196 -5.27 -10.92 6.65
N TYR A 197 -6.46 -10.53 7.10
CA TYR A 197 -7.56 -11.43 7.41
C TYR A 197 -8.74 -11.03 6.54
N GLU A 198 -9.16 -11.91 5.63
CA GLU A 198 -10.06 -11.53 4.54
C GLU A 198 -11.24 -12.47 4.40
N LEU A 199 -12.37 -11.91 3.96
CA LEU A 199 -13.55 -12.62 3.52
C LEU A 199 -13.94 -12.11 2.12
N ASP A 200 -13.78 -12.98 1.14
CA ASP A 200 -14.10 -12.71 -0.25
C ASP A 200 -15.42 -13.40 -0.62
N TYR A 201 -16.32 -12.68 -1.28
CA TYR A 201 -17.58 -13.22 -1.78
C TYR A 201 -18.02 -12.54 -3.07
N SER A 202 -18.62 -13.31 -3.96
CA SER A 202 -19.27 -12.79 -5.16
C SER A 202 -20.75 -12.56 -4.87
N SER A 203 -21.27 -11.38 -5.22
CA SER A 203 -22.70 -11.18 -5.33
C SER A 203 -23.15 -11.84 -6.63
N TYR A 204 -24.04 -12.83 -6.53
CA TYR A 204 -24.67 -13.39 -7.73
C TYR A 204 -25.72 -12.40 -8.18
N ASP A 205 -25.53 -11.76 -9.34
CA ASP A 205 -26.65 -11.12 -10.01
C ASP A 205 -27.60 -12.23 -10.45
N VAL A 206 -28.70 -12.38 -9.71
CA VAL A 206 -29.83 -13.20 -10.12
C VAL A 206 -30.53 -12.44 -11.25
N HIS A 207 -29.89 -12.38 -12.42
CA HIS A 207 -30.63 -12.15 -13.64
C HIS A 207 -31.54 -13.37 -13.81
N HIS A 208 -32.78 -13.20 -13.35
CA HIS A 208 -33.87 -14.12 -13.62
C HIS A 208 -33.86 -14.45 -15.11
N ASP A 209 -33.82 -15.75 -15.39
CA ASP A 209 -34.17 -16.36 -16.66
C ASP A 209 -35.30 -15.58 -17.35
N SER A 210 -34.98 -14.95 -18.48
CA SER A 210 -35.85 -14.88 -19.64
C SER A 210 -35.18 -14.12 -20.77
N LYS A 211 -34.26 -14.80 -21.44
CA LYS A 211 -34.32 -14.97 -22.90
C LYS A 211 -33.24 -15.96 -23.32
N HIS A 212 -33.71 -17.03 -23.94
CA HIS A 212 -32.93 -17.89 -24.83
C HIS A 212 -32.19 -17.02 -25.84
N ASP A 213 -30.92 -16.71 -25.57
CA ASP A 213 -29.98 -16.31 -26.62
C ASP A 213 -29.21 -17.56 -27.01
N GLU A 214 -29.78 -18.21 -28.02
CA GLU A 214 -29.20 -19.29 -28.81
C GLU A 214 -27.97 -18.77 -29.57
N TYR A 215 -26.86 -18.53 -28.86
CA TYR A 215 -25.57 -18.21 -29.47
C TYR A 215 -24.61 -19.38 -29.32
N GLN A 216 -24.74 -20.30 -30.29
CA GLN A 216 -23.74 -21.25 -30.78
C GLN A 216 -22.57 -21.56 -29.84
N ASP A 217 -22.80 -22.50 -28.93
CA ASP A 217 -21.72 -23.35 -28.44
C ASP A 217 -21.23 -24.20 -29.62
N ARG A 218 -20.10 -23.78 -30.21
CA ARG A 218 -19.48 -24.48 -31.32
C ARG A 218 -18.19 -25.16 -30.86
N CYS A 219 -18.30 -26.04 -29.86
CA CYS A 219 -17.39 -27.17 -29.74
C CYS A 219 -17.96 -28.30 -30.61
N GLN A 220 -17.40 -28.46 -31.81
CA GLN A 220 -17.79 -29.55 -32.71
C GLN A 220 -17.34 -30.88 -32.13
N ASP A 221 -18.30 -31.72 -31.75
CA ASP A 221 -18.14 -33.17 -31.86
C ASP A 221 -19.27 -33.78 -32.70
N ARG A 222 -18.87 -34.68 -33.58
CA ARG A 222 -19.62 -35.18 -34.74
C ARG A 222 -20.55 -36.34 -34.35
N TYR A 223 -21.78 -36.27 -34.86
CA TYR A 223 -22.68 -37.35 -35.30
C TYR A 223 -23.13 -38.42 -34.27
N GLN A 224 -24.48 -38.54 -34.18
CA GLN A 224 -25.33 -39.48 -33.39
C GLN A 224 -25.54 -38.98 -31.94
N ASP A 225 -26.72 -38.61 -31.42
CA ASP A 225 -28.09 -39.09 -31.63
C ASP A 225 -29.14 -38.05 -31.17
N ARG A 226 -29.96 -37.55 -32.10
CA ARG A 226 -30.87 -36.39 -31.90
C ARG A 226 -32.16 -36.68 -31.09
N TYR A 227 -32.19 -37.74 -30.28
CA TYR A 227 -33.37 -38.15 -29.51
C TYR A 227 -33.12 -38.44 -28.03
N GLN A 228 -31.87 -38.55 -27.58
CA GLN A 228 -31.52 -38.72 -26.15
C GLN A 228 -30.96 -37.45 -25.48
N ASP A 229 -30.47 -36.47 -26.25
CA ASP A 229 -29.86 -35.24 -25.70
C ASP A 229 -30.84 -34.37 -24.89
N LYS A 230 -32.10 -34.25 -25.33
CA LYS A 230 -33.08 -33.40 -24.62
C LYS A 230 -33.40 -33.86 -23.19
N TYR A 231 -33.17 -35.13 -22.87
CA TYR A 231 -33.43 -35.67 -21.53
C TYR A 231 -32.18 -35.64 -20.66
N TYR A 232 -30.99 -35.71 -21.27
CA TYR A 232 -29.71 -35.68 -20.56
C TYR A 232 -29.18 -34.24 -20.30
N ASP A 233 -29.43 -33.29 -21.20
CA ASP A 233 -29.03 -31.88 -21.00
C ASP A 233 -29.71 -31.26 -19.77
N LYS A 234 -30.99 -31.60 -19.56
CA LYS A 234 -31.76 -31.11 -18.39
C LYS A 234 -31.19 -31.58 -17.04
N TYR A 235 -30.41 -32.67 -17.02
CA TYR A 235 -29.86 -33.23 -15.79
C TYR A 235 -28.47 -32.68 -15.45
N TYR A 236 -27.71 -32.18 -16.44
CA TYR A 236 -26.36 -31.62 -16.24
C TYR A 236 -26.33 -30.08 -16.13
N ASP A 237 -27.38 -29.38 -16.58
CA ASP A 237 -27.51 -27.92 -16.41
C ASP A 237 -27.76 -27.45 -14.96
N GLN A 238 -27.93 -28.39 -14.01
CA GLN A 238 -28.23 -28.07 -12.62
C GLN A 238 -27.04 -27.44 -11.85
N TYR A 239 -25.84 -27.43 -12.45
CA TYR A 239 -24.64 -26.80 -11.91
C TYR A 239 -23.91 -25.96 -12.96
N SER A 240 -24.61 -25.08 -13.66
CA SER A 240 -23.91 -24.08 -14.47
C SER A 240 -22.97 -23.25 -13.58
N GLU A 241 -21.68 -23.23 -13.94
CA GLU A 241 -20.69 -22.39 -13.30
C GLU A 241 -21.15 -20.93 -13.38
N LYS A 242 -21.44 -20.34 -12.21
CA LYS A 242 -21.98 -19.00 -12.12
C LYS A 242 -20.87 -17.99 -12.28
N GLU A 243 -21.05 -17.09 -13.24
CA GLU A 243 -20.18 -15.94 -13.42
C GLU A 243 -20.51 -14.82 -12.42
N TYR A 244 -19.50 -14.02 -12.10
CA TYR A 244 -19.66 -12.77 -11.36
C TYR A 244 -18.71 -11.72 -11.94
N ASP A 245 -19.22 -10.51 -12.12
CA ASP A 245 -18.47 -9.36 -12.63
C ASP A 245 -17.87 -8.51 -11.50
N LYS A 246 -18.11 -8.89 -10.25
CA LYS A 246 -17.67 -8.16 -9.05
C LYS A 246 -17.23 -9.11 -7.94
N LEU A 247 -16.07 -8.83 -7.38
CA LEU A 247 -15.54 -9.46 -6.18
C LEU A 247 -15.72 -8.49 -5.01
N HIS A 248 -16.55 -8.86 -4.03
CA HIS A 248 -16.66 -8.14 -2.77
C HIS A 248 -15.69 -8.73 -1.76
N GLU A 249 -14.99 -7.86 -1.04
CA GLU A 249 -13.98 -8.26 -0.07
C GLU A 249 -14.15 -7.44 1.20
N LYS A 250 -14.09 -8.11 2.35
CA LYS A 250 -13.91 -7.49 3.66
C LYS A 250 -12.53 -7.88 4.16
N ILE A 251 -11.70 -6.89 4.46
CA ILE A 251 -10.31 -7.07 4.84
C ILE A 251 -10.10 -6.42 6.20
N VAL A 252 -9.55 -7.19 7.13
CA VAL A 252 -8.90 -6.67 8.35
C VAL A 252 -7.39 -6.76 8.11
N LEU A 253 -6.75 -5.60 8.07
CA LEU A 253 -5.31 -5.44 7.89
C LEU A 253 -4.70 -5.03 9.23
N ASP A 254 -3.84 -5.89 9.79
CA ASP A 254 -2.99 -5.52 10.92
C ASP A 254 -1.65 -5.02 10.37
N LEU A 255 -1.44 -3.70 10.44
CA LEU A 255 -0.31 -3.01 9.86
C LEU A 255 0.68 -2.57 10.94
N THR A 256 1.84 -3.22 11.01
CA THR A 256 2.88 -2.88 11.99
C THR A 256 3.87 -1.88 11.42
N LEU A 257 4.02 -0.75 12.11
CA LEU A 257 4.85 0.38 11.72
C LEU A 257 5.82 0.77 12.83
N LYS A 258 7.00 1.22 12.43
CA LYS A 258 7.95 1.93 13.28
C LYS A 258 7.84 3.41 13.01
N VAL A 259 7.72 4.23 14.05
CA VAL A 259 7.80 5.69 13.96
C VAL A 259 9.18 6.12 14.44
N LEU A 260 9.91 6.86 13.60
CA LEU A 260 11.26 7.29 13.89
C LEU A 260 11.39 8.80 13.76
N GLN A 261 12.37 9.36 14.47
CA GLN A 261 12.83 10.72 14.26
C GLN A 261 14.35 10.77 14.41
N THR A 262 15.02 11.50 13.52
CA THR A 262 16.45 11.76 13.66
C THR A 262 16.69 12.67 14.86
N GLN A 263 17.42 12.19 15.87
CA GLN A 263 17.77 12.95 17.07
C GLN A 263 19.28 12.94 17.30
N GLN A 264 19.79 13.99 17.95
CA GLN A 264 21.19 14.06 18.34
C GLN A 264 21.38 13.39 19.70
N VAL A 265 22.27 12.41 19.76
CA VAL A 265 22.64 11.71 20.98
C VAL A 265 24.13 11.82 21.24
N GLN A 266 24.50 11.75 22.51
CA GLN A 266 25.88 11.59 22.93
C GLN A 266 26.12 10.11 23.21
N ILE A 267 27.13 9.53 22.56
CA ILE A 267 27.58 8.17 22.85
C ILE A 267 28.80 8.29 23.75
N GLY A 268 28.72 7.68 24.94
CA GLY A 268 29.76 7.67 25.96
C GLY A 268 29.56 6.52 26.91
#